data_AF-A0A960SAG0-F1
#
_entry.id   AF-A0A960SAG0-F1
#
_cell.length_a   1.000
_cell.length_b   1.000
_cell.length_c   1.000
_cell.angle_alpha   90.00
_cell.angle_beta   90.00
_cell.angle_gamma   90.00
#
_symmetry.space_group_name_H-M   'P 1'
#
loop_
_entity.id
_entity.type
_entity.pdbx_description
1 polymer ?
#
loop_
_entity_poly.entity_id
_entity_poly.type
_entity_poly.pdbx_seq_one_letter_code
_entity_poly.pdbx_strand_id
1 'polypeptide(L)'
;MEVFRSFDFEMEDFVASIDEVDWYVPDHRYNSPGKRRLSEGLSRRFPSFKWNFAFRMPPIAKEYELFYVQCMFIWDLQYISHIPDWTGKVKKSVIYITELFLSDIARNPEALEVLKRFDVILISYSESVDTLRKHTGVETIFCT
;
A
#
# COMPACT_ATOMS: atom_id res chain seq x y z
N MET A 1 -4.78 -2.12 -23.31
CA MET A 1 -3.80 -3.03 -22.70
C MET A 1 -4.39 -3.43 -21.37
N GLU A 2 -5.04 -4.59 -21.33
CA GLU A 2 -5.62 -5.14 -20.09
C GLU A 2 -4.54 -5.96 -19.42
N VAL A 3 -4.07 -5.49 -18.26
CA VAL A 3 -3.12 -6.22 -17.41
C VAL A 3 -3.93 -7.23 -16.61
N PHE A 4 -3.61 -8.52 -16.77
CA PHE A 4 -4.19 -9.61 -15.99
C PHE A 4 -3.69 -9.49 -14.54
N ARG A 5 -4.61 -9.24 -13.60
CA ARG A 5 -4.35 -9.11 -12.15
C ARG A 5 -4.67 -10.39 -11.37
N SER A 6 -4.70 -11.55 -12.05
CA SER A 6 -5.17 -12.82 -11.47
C SER A 6 -4.22 -13.38 -10.41
N PHE A 7 -2.91 -13.16 -10.58
CA PHE A 7 -1.89 -13.79 -9.74
C PHE A 7 -1.97 -13.38 -8.27
N ASP A 8 -2.30 -12.10 -8.01
CA ASP A 8 -2.35 -11.59 -6.63
C ASP A 8 -3.49 -12.24 -5.82
N PHE A 9 -4.66 -12.47 -6.45
CA PHE A 9 -5.79 -13.12 -5.78
C PHE A 9 -5.53 -14.59 -5.45
N GLU A 10 -4.75 -15.30 -6.27
CA GLU A 10 -4.41 -16.69 -6.00
C GLU A 10 -3.47 -16.83 -4.79
N MET A 11 -2.55 -15.87 -4.61
CA MET A 11 -1.67 -15.84 -3.43
C MET A 11 -2.48 -15.56 -2.16
N GLU A 12 -3.39 -14.59 -2.23
CA GLU A 12 -4.33 -14.26 -1.16
C GLU A 12 -5.15 -15.49 -0.71
N ASP A 13 -5.77 -16.18 -1.66
CA ASP A 13 -6.55 -17.39 -1.42
C ASP A 13 -5.69 -18.54 -0.87
N PHE A 14 -4.46 -18.70 -1.36
CA PHE A 14 -3.55 -19.71 -0.85
C PHE A 14 -3.15 -19.45 0.60
N VAL A 15 -2.79 -18.21 0.97
CA VAL A 15 -2.45 -17.87 2.36
C VAL A 15 -3.64 -18.11 3.28
N ALA A 16 -4.85 -17.72 2.87
CA ALA A 16 -6.07 -17.99 3.63
C ALA A 16 -6.40 -19.50 3.74
N SER A 17 -5.85 -20.35 2.86
CA SER A 17 -6.01 -21.81 2.95
C SER A 17 -5.09 -22.48 3.97
N ILE A 18 -4.00 -21.83 4.35
CA ILE A 18 -2.96 -22.39 5.23
C ILE A 18 -2.90 -21.72 6.61
N ASP A 19 -3.52 -20.54 6.79
CA ASP A 19 -3.48 -19.77 8.03
C ASP A 19 -4.79 -18.98 8.30
N GLU A 20 -4.97 -18.48 9.52
CA GLU A 20 -6.09 -17.60 9.90
C GLU A 20 -5.80 -16.16 9.47
N VAL A 21 -6.44 -15.73 8.39
CA VAL A 21 -6.25 -14.39 7.80
C VAL A 21 -7.53 -13.57 7.93
N ASP A 22 -7.38 -12.32 8.37
CA ASP A 22 -8.44 -11.31 8.30
C ASP A 22 -8.16 -10.34 7.13
N TRP A 23 -9.10 -10.30 6.17
CA TRP A 23 -9.01 -9.39 5.03
C TRP A 23 -9.26 -7.95 5.44
N TYR A 24 -8.40 -7.06 4.94
CA TYR A 24 -8.47 -5.64 5.25
C TYR A 24 -8.86 -4.79 4.03
N VAL A 25 -10.16 -4.56 3.88
CA VAL A 25 -10.73 -3.93 2.68
C VAL A 25 -11.09 -2.46 2.95
N PRO A 26 -10.74 -1.51 2.05
CA PRO A 26 -11.20 -0.12 2.15
C PRO A 26 -12.72 0.01 2.07
N ASP A 27 -13.30 0.87 2.90
CA ASP A 27 -14.70 1.30 2.80
C ASP A 27 -14.79 2.55 1.90
N HIS A 28 -15.71 2.56 0.94
CA HIS A 28 -15.89 3.71 0.04
C HIS A 28 -16.70 4.81 0.75
N ARG A 29 -16.07 5.98 1.01
CA ARG A 29 -16.71 7.07 1.77
C ARG A 29 -17.87 7.75 1.05
N TYR A 30 -17.98 7.60 -0.27
CA TYR A 30 -18.96 8.32 -1.08
C TYR A 30 -20.12 7.45 -1.52
N ASN A 31 -21.16 7.40 -0.69
CA ASN A 31 -22.46 6.86 -1.08
C ASN A 31 -23.27 7.80 -1.99
N SER A 32 -22.74 8.98 -2.36
CA SER A 32 -23.43 9.92 -3.26
C SER A 32 -22.54 10.50 -4.37
N PRO A 33 -23.03 10.55 -5.63
CA PRO A 33 -22.27 11.05 -6.79
C PRO A 33 -21.80 12.51 -6.67
N GLY A 34 -22.58 13.35 -5.97
CA GLY A 34 -22.26 14.77 -5.80
C GLY A 34 -21.04 15.02 -4.91
N LYS A 35 -20.90 14.25 -3.82
CA LYS A 35 -19.73 14.33 -2.94
C LYS A 35 -18.46 13.85 -3.64
N ARG A 36 -18.59 12.82 -4.51
CA ARG A 36 -17.51 12.33 -5.37
C ARG A 36 -17.02 13.38 -6.37
N ARG A 37 -17.94 14.07 -7.06
CA ARG A 37 -17.58 15.14 -8.01
C ARG A 37 -16.88 16.32 -7.33
N LEU A 38 -17.35 16.70 -6.14
CA LEU A 38 -16.73 17.78 -5.37
C LEU A 38 -15.31 17.39 -4.93
N SER A 39 -15.13 16.16 -4.44
CA SER A 39 -13.81 15.66 -4.06
C SER A 39 -12.85 15.57 -5.25
N GLU A 40 -13.31 15.05 -6.40
CA GLU A 40 -12.56 15.02 -7.66
C GLU A 40 -12.14 16.43 -8.11
N GLY A 41 -13.03 17.42 -7.93
CA GLY A 41 -12.73 18.83 -8.22
C GLY A 41 -11.66 19.42 -7.31
N LEU A 42 -11.73 19.16 -5.99
CA LEU A 42 -10.71 19.62 -5.04
C LEU A 42 -9.35 18.95 -5.26
N SER A 43 -9.33 17.66 -5.57
CA SER A 43 -8.11 16.90 -5.84
C SER A 43 -7.42 17.29 -7.15
N ARG A 44 -8.16 17.84 -8.14
CA ARG A 44 -7.57 18.49 -9.33
C ARG A 44 -6.91 19.82 -9.00
N ARG A 45 -7.45 20.56 -8.02
CA ARG A 45 -6.96 21.89 -7.63
C ARG A 45 -5.84 21.84 -6.61
N PHE A 46 -5.82 20.81 -5.78
CA PHE A 46 -4.82 20.58 -4.73
C PHE A 46 -4.32 19.12 -4.81
N PRO A 47 -3.19 18.86 -5.49
CA PRO A 47 -2.69 17.51 -5.72
C PRO A 47 -2.43 16.73 -4.42
N SER A 48 -1.96 17.40 -3.37
CA SER A 48 -1.76 16.82 -2.03
C SER A 48 -3.07 16.35 -1.39
N PHE A 49 -4.20 16.91 -1.83
CA PHE A 49 -5.54 16.52 -1.42
C PHE A 49 -6.00 15.23 -2.13
N LYS A 50 -5.34 14.76 -3.20
CA LYS A 50 -5.70 13.49 -3.88
C LYS A 50 -5.69 12.29 -2.94
N TRP A 51 -4.82 12.31 -1.94
CA TRP A 51 -4.62 11.20 -1.03
C TRP A 51 -5.84 10.93 -0.14
N ASN A 52 -6.68 11.93 0.17
CA ASN A 52 -7.49 11.89 1.41
C ASN A 52 -9.02 11.62 1.29
N PHE A 53 -9.60 11.38 0.10
CA PHE A 53 -11.06 11.63 -0.05
C PHE A 53 -11.96 10.44 -0.37
N ALA A 54 -11.54 9.44 -1.14
CA ALA A 54 -12.50 8.47 -1.69
C ALA A 54 -12.82 7.25 -0.81
N PHE A 55 -11.96 6.95 0.17
CA PHE A 55 -12.06 5.72 0.94
C PHE A 55 -11.65 5.93 2.41
N ARG A 56 -12.12 5.05 3.29
CA ARG A 56 -11.77 4.96 4.69
C ARG A 56 -11.24 3.56 4.92
N MET A 57 -10.03 3.45 5.45
CA MET A 57 -9.61 2.19 6.01
C MET A 57 -10.27 2.02 7.39
N PRO A 58 -10.80 0.83 7.73
CA PRO A 58 -11.18 0.56 9.10
C PRO A 58 -9.98 0.75 10.07
N PRO A 59 -10.16 0.66 11.39
CA PRO A 59 -9.07 0.45 12.35
C PRO A 59 -8.74 -1.04 12.51
N ILE A 60 -7.49 -1.40 12.84
CA ILE A 60 -7.11 -2.81 13.03
C ILE A 60 -7.78 -3.34 14.31
N ALA A 61 -8.56 -4.42 14.18
CA ALA A 61 -9.48 -4.88 15.22
C ALA A 61 -8.80 -5.56 16.41
N LYS A 62 -7.72 -6.32 16.16
CA LYS A 62 -6.97 -7.09 17.15
C LYS A 62 -5.46 -6.96 16.90
N GLU A 63 -4.65 -7.60 17.73
CA GLU A 63 -3.22 -7.69 17.49
C GLU A 63 -2.91 -8.84 16.52
N TYR A 64 -2.01 -8.60 15.58
CA TYR A 64 -1.59 -9.58 14.57
C TYR A 64 -0.09 -9.86 14.68
N GLU A 65 0.31 -11.09 14.39
CA GLU A 65 1.72 -11.45 14.32
C GLU A 65 2.38 -10.88 13.05
N LEU A 66 1.63 -10.87 11.95
CA LEU A 66 2.09 -10.40 10.65
C LEU A 66 1.05 -9.47 10.02
N PHE A 67 1.52 -8.34 9.52
CA PHE A 67 0.78 -7.49 8.61
C PHE A 67 1.46 -7.53 7.24
N TYR A 68 0.78 -8.11 6.27
CA TYR A 68 1.26 -8.25 4.91
C TYR A 68 0.45 -7.35 3.98
N VAL A 69 1.15 -6.59 3.14
CA VAL A 69 0.52 -5.73 2.13
C VAL A 69 1.09 -6.05 0.76
N GLN A 70 0.21 -6.45 -0.16
CA GLN A 70 0.50 -6.50 -1.58
C GLN A 70 0.25 -5.12 -2.19
N CYS A 71 1.25 -4.59 -2.88
CA CYS A 71 1.25 -3.25 -3.47
C CYS A 71 1.67 -3.37 -4.93
N MET A 72 0.77 -3.12 -5.87
CA MET A 72 1.13 -3.26 -7.27
C MET A 72 1.99 -2.06 -7.70
N PHE A 73 1.58 -0.85 -7.35
CA PHE A 73 2.27 0.38 -7.74
C PHE A 73 2.50 1.32 -6.56
N ILE A 74 3.43 2.27 -6.72
CA ILE A 74 3.66 3.34 -5.73
C ILE A 74 2.39 4.10 -5.32
N TRP A 75 1.37 4.16 -6.17
CA TRP A 75 0.11 4.83 -5.89
C TRP A 75 -0.75 4.08 -4.86
N ASP A 76 -0.54 2.77 -4.68
CA ASP A 76 -1.31 1.97 -3.72
C ASP A 76 -0.88 2.24 -2.28
N LEU A 77 0.31 2.84 -2.09
CA LEU A 77 0.79 3.34 -0.80
C LEU A 77 -0.17 4.33 -0.15
N GLN A 78 -1.02 4.98 -0.96
CA GLN A 78 -2.07 5.86 -0.45
C GLN A 78 -3.08 5.14 0.42
N TYR A 79 -3.38 3.87 0.18
CA TYR A 79 -4.35 3.14 0.98
C TYR A 79 -3.80 2.88 2.39
N ILE A 80 -2.51 2.54 2.46
CA ILE A 80 -1.81 2.20 3.70
C ILE A 80 -1.70 3.41 4.62
N SER A 81 -1.44 4.60 4.07
CA SER A 81 -1.34 5.83 4.87
C SER A 81 -2.63 6.21 5.59
N HIS A 82 -3.77 5.63 5.19
CA HIS A 82 -5.07 5.85 5.81
C HIS A 82 -5.45 4.81 6.85
N ILE A 83 -4.65 3.76 7.06
CA ILE A 83 -4.89 2.78 8.11
C ILE A 83 -4.46 3.40 9.45
N PRO A 84 -5.40 3.66 10.38
CA PRO A 84 -5.06 4.31 11.65
C PRO A 84 -4.24 3.37 12.52
N ASP A 85 -3.12 3.87 13.06
CA ASP A 85 -2.32 3.26 14.13
C ASP A 85 -1.95 1.77 13.95
N TRP A 86 -1.87 1.29 12.71
CA TRP A 86 -1.64 -0.13 12.42
C TRP A 86 -0.31 -0.65 12.98
N THR A 87 0.73 0.18 12.99
CA THR A 87 2.07 -0.17 13.47
C THR A 87 2.08 -0.56 14.96
N GLY A 88 1.12 -0.10 15.76
CA GLY A 88 1.00 -0.47 17.17
C GLY A 88 0.23 -1.78 17.41
N LYS A 89 -0.33 -2.40 16.35
CA LYS A 89 -1.18 -3.59 16.42
C LYS A 89 -0.56 -4.80 15.75
N VAL A 90 0.64 -4.69 15.21
CA VAL A 90 1.27 -5.73 14.41
C VAL A 90 2.68 -5.96 14.91
N LYS A 91 3.09 -7.22 15.08
CA LYS A 91 4.45 -7.55 15.56
C LYS A 91 5.49 -7.45 14.47
N LYS A 92 5.12 -7.86 13.24
CA LYS A 92 5.97 -7.79 12.04
C LYS A 92 5.14 -7.27 10.88
N SER A 93 5.76 -6.45 10.04
CA SER A 93 5.13 -5.83 8.89
C SER A 93 5.97 -5.99 7.63
N VAL A 94 5.30 -6.43 6.57
CA VAL A 94 5.91 -6.72 5.27
C VAL A 94 5.06 -6.06 4.20
N ILE A 95 5.71 -5.34 3.29
CA ILE A 95 5.07 -4.87 2.06
C ILE A 95 5.80 -5.45 0.87
N TYR A 96 5.07 -5.99 -0.09
CA TYR A 96 5.61 -6.42 -1.37
C TYR A 96 5.15 -5.45 -2.46
N ILE A 97 6.11 -4.81 -3.14
CA ILE A 97 5.86 -3.86 -4.22
C ILE A 97 6.25 -4.47 -5.57
N THR A 98 5.24 -4.79 -6.38
CA THR A 98 5.45 -5.49 -7.66
C THR A 98 6.04 -4.57 -8.71
N GLU A 99 5.47 -3.38 -8.91
CA GLU A 99 5.91 -2.39 -9.90
C GLU A 99 6.39 -1.09 -9.23
N LEU A 100 7.70 -1.07 -8.94
CA LEU A 100 8.41 0.12 -8.45
C LEU A 100 9.65 0.40 -9.28
N PHE A 101 9.55 1.37 -10.20
CA PHE A 101 10.67 1.79 -11.04
C PHE A 101 11.52 2.86 -10.34
N LEU A 102 12.81 2.94 -10.68
CA LEU A 102 13.72 3.97 -10.17
C LEU A 102 13.18 5.40 -10.37
N SER A 103 12.50 5.65 -11.48
CA SER A 103 11.90 6.96 -11.76
C SER A 103 10.79 7.32 -10.79
N ASP A 104 10.05 6.34 -10.26
CA ASP A 104 8.97 6.59 -9.31
C ASP A 104 9.53 7.00 -7.96
N ILE A 105 10.65 6.38 -7.56
CA ILE A 105 11.36 6.70 -6.32
C ILE A 105 11.83 8.15 -6.33
N ALA A 106 12.44 8.59 -7.44
CA ALA A 106 12.93 9.95 -7.57
C ALA A 106 11.79 10.99 -7.66
N ARG A 107 10.65 10.63 -8.26
CA ARG A 107 9.54 11.57 -8.51
C ARG A 107 8.59 11.72 -7.33
N ASN A 108 8.48 10.73 -6.44
CA ASN A 108 7.47 10.70 -5.39
C ASN A 108 8.05 10.37 -4.00
N PRO A 109 9.08 11.09 -3.51
CA PRO A 109 9.72 10.77 -2.23
C PRO A 109 8.73 10.81 -1.06
N GLU A 110 7.77 11.74 -1.06
CA GLU A 110 6.76 11.85 0.00
C GLU A 110 5.86 10.61 0.08
N ALA A 111 5.54 9.99 -1.06
CA ALA A 111 4.72 8.78 -1.09
C ALA A 111 5.42 7.59 -0.43
N LEU A 112 6.75 7.57 -0.46
CA LEU A 112 7.58 6.50 0.09
C LEU A 112 7.77 6.62 1.61
N GLU A 113 7.40 7.75 2.23
CA GLU A 113 7.53 7.92 3.68
C GLU A 113 6.75 6.86 4.46
N VAL A 114 5.62 6.37 3.90
CA VAL A 114 4.87 5.27 4.53
C VAL A 114 5.69 3.97 4.61
N LEU A 115 6.63 3.75 3.68
CA LEU A 115 7.46 2.55 3.65
C LEU A 115 8.42 2.47 4.85
N LYS A 116 8.78 3.61 5.44
CA LYS A 116 9.62 3.66 6.65
C LYS A 116 8.94 3.06 7.89
N ARG A 117 7.63 2.82 7.80
CA ARG A 117 6.83 2.21 8.87
C ARG A 117 6.82 0.67 8.81
N PHE A 118 7.35 0.09 7.74
CA PHE A 118 7.43 -1.36 7.58
C PHE A 118 8.76 -1.90 8.11
N ASP A 119 8.76 -3.16 8.52
CA ASP A 119 9.98 -3.84 8.94
C ASP A 119 10.77 -4.39 7.76
N VAL A 120 10.07 -4.85 6.71
CA VAL A 120 10.66 -5.43 5.50
C VAL A 120 9.89 -4.95 4.27
N ILE A 121 10.63 -4.61 3.22
CA ILE A 121 10.11 -4.28 1.90
C ILE A 121 10.59 -5.35 0.92
N LEU A 122 9.67 -6.03 0.27
CA LEU A 122 9.95 -6.91 -0.86
C LEU A 122 9.69 -6.14 -2.15
N ILE A 123 10.51 -6.31 -3.18
CA ILE A 123 10.27 -5.70 -4.50
C ILE A 123 10.65 -6.63 -5.66
N SER A 124 9.94 -6.52 -6.79
CA SER A 124 10.20 -7.33 -7.98
C SER A 124 11.26 -6.77 -8.93
N TYR A 125 11.81 -5.60 -8.63
CA TYR A 125 12.82 -4.93 -9.47
C TYR A 125 14.13 -4.78 -8.72
N SER A 126 15.15 -5.54 -9.14
CA SER A 126 16.45 -5.62 -8.45
C SER A 126 17.17 -4.27 -8.39
N GLU A 127 17.03 -3.48 -9.45
CA GLU A 127 17.67 -2.18 -9.62
C GLU A 127 17.11 -1.13 -8.64
N SER A 128 15.89 -1.32 -8.16
CA SER A 128 15.25 -0.43 -7.20
C SER A 128 15.67 -0.70 -5.75
N VAL A 129 16.31 -1.85 -5.45
CA VAL A 129 16.57 -2.30 -4.07
C VAL A 129 17.45 -1.32 -3.31
N ASP A 130 18.64 -1.03 -3.84
CA ASP A 130 19.62 -0.20 -3.14
C ASP A 130 19.14 1.25 -3.00
N THR A 131 18.47 1.76 -4.03
CA THR A 131 17.91 3.11 -4.01
C THR A 131 16.83 3.24 -2.95
N LEU A 132 15.92 2.25 -2.89
CA LEU A 132 14.84 2.25 -1.90
C LEU A 132 15.37 2.05 -0.49
N ARG A 133 16.28 1.08 -0.28
CA ARG A 133 16.93 0.84 1.01
C ARG A 133 17.63 2.08 1.55
N LYS A 134 18.35 2.82 0.68
CA LYS A 134 18.99 4.10 1.05
C LYS A 134 17.98 5.17 1.42
N HIS A 135 16.83 5.21 0.74
CA HIS A 135 15.79 6.20 0.99
C HIS A 135 15.00 5.93 2.28
N THR A 136 14.64 4.67 2.53
CA THR A 136 13.76 4.29 3.64
C THR A 136 14.54 3.91 4.91
N GLY A 137 15.77 3.41 4.77
CA GLY A 137 16.51 2.79 5.89
C GLY A 137 15.96 1.42 6.31
N VAL A 138 14.97 0.89 5.59
CA VAL A 138 14.30 -0.38 5.88
C VAL A 138 14.98 -1.51 5.11
N GLU A 139 14.93 -2.73 5.66
CA GLU A 139 15.39 -3.93 4.96
C GLU A 139 14.59 -4.13 3.67
N THR A 140 15.27 -3.99 2.53
CA THR A 140 14.67 -4.18 1.20
C THR A 140 15.26 -5.42 0.54
N ILE A 141 14.41 -6.33 0.07
CA ILE A 141 14.78 -7.62 -0.52
C ILE A 141 14.17 -7.74 -1.92
N PHE A 142 14.96 -8.26 -2.86
CA PHE A 142 14.47 -8.61 -4.19
C PHE A 142 13.77 -9.97 -4.19
N CYS A 143 12.58 -10.06 -4.77
CA CYS A 143 11.79 -11.29 -4.88
C CYS A 143 11.22 -11.46 -6.29
N THR A 144 11.37 -12.65 -6.87
CA THR A 144 10.94 -13.03 -8.23
C THR A 144 9.98 -14.19 -8.21
#